data_AF-A0A7K0NMD8-F1
#
_entry.id   AF-A0A7K0NMD8-F1
#
_cell.length_a   1.000
_cell.length_b   1.000
_cell.length_c   1.000
_cell.angle_alpha   90.00
_cell.angle_beta   90.00
_cell.angle_gamma   90.00
#
_symmetry.space_group_name_H-M   'P 1'
#
loop_
_entity.id
_entity.type
_entity.pdbx_description
1 polymer ?
#
loop_
_entity_poly.entity_id
_entity_poly.type
_entity_poly.pdbx_seq_one_letter_code
_entity_poly.pdbx_strand_id
1 'polypeptide(L)' 'MASKDGAIEIEGTVAEALPNAMFRVELTNGHKVLAH' A
#
# COMPACT_ATOMS: atom_id res chain seq x y z
N MET A 1 4.83 -2.69 25.82
CA MET A 1 4.94 -1.68 24.75
C MET A 1 6.05 -2.15 23.82
N ALA A 2 5.69 -2.74 22.68
CA ALA A 2 6.63 -3.13 21.63
C ALA A 2 5.87 -2.98 20.32
N SER A 3 5.98 -1.78 19.76
CA SER A 3 5.10 -1.26 18.73
C SER A 3 5.78 -1.42 17.38
N LYS A 4 5.41 -2.46 16.61
CA LYS A 4 5.62 -2.55 15.15
C LYS A 4 7.03 -2.17 14.64
N ASP A 5 8.12 -2.67 15.23
CA ASP A 5 9.50 -2.46 14.72
C ASP A 5 9.82 -3.28 13.45
N GLY A 6 8.86 -3.45 12.53
CA GLY A 6 9.03 -4.28 11.32
C GLY A 6 8.11 -3.93 10.17
N ALA A 7 7.41 -2.79 10.21
CA ALA A 7 6.66 -2.30 9.06
C ALA A 7 7.64 -1.65 8.06
N ILE A 8 7.54 -2.03 6.79
CA ILE A 8 8.32 -1.42 5.71
C ILE A 8 7.46 -0.32 5.09
N GLU A 9 7.93 0.92 5.15
CA GLU A 9 7.29 2.06 4.52
C GLU A 9 7.84 2.23 3.11
N ILE A 10 6.95 2.22 2.12
CA ILE A 10 7.30 2.32 0.70
C ILE A 10 6.36 3.33 0.06
N GLU A 11 6.92 4.24 -0.74
CA GLU A 11 6.14 5.17 -1.54
C GLU A 11 5.55 4.48 -2.77
N GLY A 12 4.28 4.77 -3.05
CA GLY A 12 3.56 4.27 -4.21
C GLY A 12 2.50 5.25 -4.67
N THR A 13 2.05 5.09 -5.91
CA THR A 13 0.98 5.92 -6.50
C THR A 13 -0.32 5.14 -6.53
N VAL A 14 -1.44 5.77 -6.14
CA VAL A 14 -2.76 5.16 -6.25
C VAL A 14 -3.12 5.02 -7.74
N ALA A 15 -3.21 3.79 -8.22
CA ALA A 15 -3.56 3.50 -9.62
C ALA A 15 -5.08 3.44 -9.81
N GLU A 16 -5.80 2.78 -8.89
CA GLU A 16 -7.25 2.62 -8.98
C GLU A 16 -7.90 2.61 -7.59
N ALA A 17 -9.06 3.25 -7.45
CA ALA A 17 -9.89 3.17 -6.25
C ALA A 17 -10.96 2.08 -6.43
N LEU A 18 -11.06 1.16 -5.47
CA LEU A 18 -11.98 0.03 -5.51
C LEU A 18 -13.12 0.20 -4.49
N PRO A 19 -14.25 -0.51 -4.68
CA PRO A 19 -15.29 -0.60 -3.68
C PRO A 19 -14.74 -1.12 -2.33
N ASN A 20 -15.41 -0.78 -1.23
CA ASN A 20 -15.00 -1.09 0.16
C ASN A 20 -13.75 -0.35 0.65
N ALA A 21 -13.45 0.84 0.11
CA ALA A 21 -12.30 1.66 0.51
C ALA A 21 -10.94 0.94 0.33
N MET A 22 -10.87 0.02 -0.62
CA MET A 22 -9.62 -0.62 -1.03
C MET A 22 -8.98 0.21 -2.14
N PHE A 23 -7.66 0.33 -2.13
CA PHE A 23 -6.90 1.05 -3.16
C PHE A 23 -5.91 0.12 -3.81
N ARG A 24 -5.87 0.10 -5.14
CA ARG A 24 -4.78 -0.52 -5.87
C ARG A 24 -3.66 0.51 -5.98
N VAL A 25 -2.57 0.25 -5.27
CA VAL A 25 -1.39 1.11 -5.24
C VAL A 25 -0.31 0.46 -6.09
N GLU A 26 0.26 1.22 -7.01
CA GLU A 26 1.43 0.83 -7.79
C GLU A 26 2.68 1.38 -7.10
N LEU A 27 3.52 0.46 -6.65
CA LEU A 27 4.79 0.77 -6.02
C LEU A 27 5.82 1.16 -7.08
N THR A 28 6.82 1.94 -6.68
CA THR A 28 7.91 2.40 -7.57
C THR A 28 8.75 1.25 -8.16
N ASN A 29 8.68 0.06 -7.57
CA ASN A 29 9.31 -1.16 -8.09
C ASN A 29 8.48 -1.87 -9.18
N GLY A 30 7.33 -1.31 -9.59
CA GLY A 30 6.44 -1.86 -10.62
C GLY A 30 5.44 -2.90 -10.12
N HIS A 31 5.43 -3.20 -8.82
CA HIS A 31 4.45 -4.12 -8.23
C HIS A 31 3.16 -3.38 -7.85
N LYS A 32 2.02 -4.03 -8.12
CA LYS A 32 0.69 -3.53 -7.73
C LYS A 32 0.22 -4.25 -6.47
N VAL A 33 -0.07 -3.50 -5.44
CA VAL A 33 -0.54 -4.00 -4.14
C VAL A 33 -1.92 -3.46 -3.82
N LEU A 34 -2.65 -4.16 -2.95
CA LEU A 34 -3.94 -3.72 -2.43
C LEU A 34 -3.73 -3.15 -1.03
N ALA A 35 -4.14 -1.90 -0.85
CA ALA A 35 -4.08 -1.17 0.42
C ALA A 35 -5.50 -0.94 0.97
N HIS A 36 -5.63 -0.94 2.31
CA HIS A 36 -6.81 -0.54 3.06
C HIS A 36 -6.42 0.46 4.15
#